data_AF-A0A1V3W9K5-F1
#
_entry.id   AF-A0A1V3W9K5-F1
#
_cell.length_a   1.000
_cell.length_b   1.000
_cell.length_c   1.000
_cell.angle_alpha   90.00
_cell.angle_beta   90.00
_cell.angle_gamma   90.00
#
_symmetry.space_group_name_H-M   'P 1'
#
loop_
_entity.id
_entity.type
_entity.pdbx_description
1 polymer ?
#
loop_
_entity_poly.entity_id
_entity_poly.type
_entity_poly.pdbx_seq_one_letter_code
_entity_poly.pdbx_strand_id
1 'polypeptide(L)'
;MQEYDVNVIGLTLSENQYAHDVAKFEEIDSPRRKEVRIQGWEEFDEPVDRIVSLGAFEHFADGAGDAGFERYDTFFKKYYSLTPDDGRMLLHTIIIPDADEAKELGLTSPMSLLRFIKFILTEIFPGGRLPRISQVDHYSSNAGWKVERYHRIGSNYVPTLNAWPMRSRHTRTRRSP
;
A
#
# COMPACT_ATOMS: atom_id res chain seq x y z
N MET A 1 0.52 -7.14 -16.19
CA MET A 1 -0.46 -7.04 -17.29
C MET A 1 -0.09 -7.97 -18.44
N GLN A 2 1.10 -7.85 -19.03
CA GLN A 2 1.55 -8.73 -20.12
C GLN A 2 1.51 -10.22 -19.76
N GLU A 3 1.86 -10.57 -18.51
CA GLU A 3 1.88 -11.97 -18.06
C GLU A 3 0.49 -12.61 -17.83
N TYR A 4 -0.55 -11.80 -17.57
CA TYR A 4 -1.86 -12.31 -17.12
C TYR A 4 -3.03 -11.90 -18.01
N ASP A 5 -2.81 -11.07 -19.03
CA ASP A 5 -3.80 -10.68 -20.05
C ASP A 5 -5.13 -10.17 -19.48
N VAL A 6 -5.06 -9.22 -18.53
CA VAL A 6 -6.21 -8.60 -17.86
C VAL A 6 -6.32 -7.11 -18.15
N ASN A 7 -7.54 -6.57 -18.02
CA ASN A 7 -7.77 -5.12 -17.98
C ASN A 7 -7.33 -4.57 -16.62
N VAL A 8 -6.71 -3.39 -16.58
CA VAL A 8 -6.20 -2.78 -15.33
C VAL A 8 -6.70 -1.35 -15.16
N ILE A 9 -7.05 -1.00 -13.92
CA ILE A 9 -7.32 0.37 -13.47
C ILE A 9 -6.37 0.62 -12.29
N GLY A 10 -5.48 1.59 -12.43
CA GLY A 10 -4.57 2.06 -11.40
C GLY A 10 -5.10 3.33 -10.75
N LEU A 11 -5.08 3.38 -9.43
CA LEU A 11 -5.44 4.56 -8.65
C LEU A 11 -4.17 5.14 -8.02
N THR A 12 -3.96 6.44 -8.15
CA THR A 12 -2.88 7.18 -7.48
C THR A 12 -3.35 8.57 -7.10
N LEU A 13 -2.70 9.19 -6.12
CA LEU A 13 -2.88 10.62 -5.80
C LEU A 13 -1.68 11.46 -6.28
N SER A 14 -0.67 10.83 -6.90
CA SER A 14 0.55 11.49 -7.36
C SER A 14 0.46 11.83 -8.84
N GLU A 15 0.49 13.13 -9.17
CA GLU A 15 0.57 13.61 -10.56
C GLU A 15 1.79 13.06 -11.30
N ASN A 16 2.93 12.93 -10.61
CA ASN A 16 4.16 12.40 -11.18
C ASN A 16 4.04 10.91 -11.52
N GLN A 17 3.41 10.11 -10.65
CA GLN A 17 3.17 8.68 -10.93
C GLN A 17 2.18 8.53 -12.08
N TYR A 18 1.09 9.29 -12.05
CA TYR A 18 0.10 9.32 -13.13
C TYR A 18 0.76 9.60 -14.48
N ALA A 19 1.51 10.70 -14.60
CA ALA A 19 2.16 11.08 -15.87
C ALA A 19 3.16 10.03 -16.36
N HIS A 20 3.93 9.44 -15.45
CA HIS A 20 4.86 8.36 -15.78
C HIS A 20 4.15 7.08 -16.25
N ASP A 21 3.05 6.70 -15.59
CA ASP A 21 2.33 5.47 -15.90
C ASP A 21 1.53 5.60 -17.20
N VAL A 22 0.96 6.78 -17.49
CA VAL A 22 0.36 7.10 -18.79
C VAL A 22 1.39 6.88 -19.91
N ALA A 23 2.57 7.49 -19.79
CA ALA A 23 3.62 7.35 -20.80
C ALA A 23 4.07 5.89 -20.98
N LYS A 24 4.19 5.12 -19.89
CA LYS A 24 4.53 3.70 -19.95
C LYS A 24 3.44 2.84 -20.58
N PHE A 25 2.17 3.17 -20.38
CA PHE A 25 1.06 2.42 -20.96
C PHE A 25 0.96 2.62 -22.48
N GLU A 26 1.37 3.78 -22.98
CA GLU A 26 1.49 4.04 -24.43
C GLU A 26 2.57 3.19 -25.11
N GLU A 27 3.64 2.82 -24.41
CA GLU A 27 4.71 1.96 -24.93
C GLU A 27 4.32 0.47 -25.05
N ILE A 28 3.25 0.05 -24.38
CA ILE A 28 2.83 -1.34 -24.34
C ILE A 28 1.74 -1.54 -25.39
N ASP A 29 1.99 -2.35 -26.41
CA ASP A 29 0.92 -2.79 -27.31
C ASP A 29 0.16 -3.96 -26.69
N SER A 30 -1.14 -3.79 -26.48
CA SER A 30 -2.02 -4.84 -25.94
C SER A 30 -3.49 -4.45 -26.18
N PRO A 31 -4.36 -5.41 -26.53
CA PRO A 31 -5.80 -5.15 -26.70
C PRO A 31 -6.53 -4.90 -25.38
N ARG A 32 -5.86 -5.07 -24.24
CA ARG A 32 -6.45 -4.92 -22.91
C ARG A 32 -6.45 -3.45 -22.47
N ARG A 33 -7.50 -3.07 -21.74
CA ARG A 33 -7.66 -1.72 -21.18
C ARG A 33 -6.58 -1.45 -20.14
N LYS A 34 -5.93 -0.30 -20.26
CA LYS A 34 -4.94 0.24 -19.33
C LYS A 34 -5.37 1.61 -18.90
N GLU A 35 -5.75 1.74 -17.65
CA GLU A 35 -6.22 2.99 -17.11
C GLU A 35 -5.41 3.33 -15.86
N VAL A 36 -5.04 4.59 -15.72
CA VAL A 36 -4.50 5.16 -14.48
C VAL A 36 -5.28 6.42 -14.20
N ARG A 37 -5.64 6.67 -12.94
CA ARG A 37 -6.47 7.81 -12.52
C ARG A 37 -5.82 8.51 -11.35
N ILE A 38 -5.93 9.84 -11.34
CA ILE A 38 -5.72 10.63 -10.14
C ILE A 38 -7.03 10.58 -9.35
N GLN A 39 -7.19 9.53 -8.55
CA GLN A 39 -8.44 9.22 -7.85
C GLN A 39 -8.11 8.47 -6.55
N GLY A 40 -8.77 8.86 -5.45
CA GLY A 40 -8.67 8.17 -4.17
C GLY A 40 -9.42 6.84 -4.17
N TRP A 41 -9.02 5.90 -3.31
CA TRP A 41 -9.76 4.64 -3.15
C TRP A 41 -11.18 4.89 -2.61
N GLU A 42 -11.36 6.01 -1.90
CA GLU A 42 -12.62 6.47 -1.31
C GLU A 42 -13.67 6.77 -2.39
N GLU A 43 -13.23 7.31 -3.53
CA GLU A 43 -14.07 7.81 -4.61
C GLU A 43 -14.37 6.75 -5.68
N PHE A 44 -13.64 5.64 -5.69
CA PHE A 44 -13.78 4.60 -6.69
C PHE A 44 -15.11 3.83 -6.53
N ASP A 45 -15.93 3.68 -7.57
CA ASP A 45 -17.27 3.05 -7.43
C ASP A 45 -17.61 2.10 -8.59
N GLU A 46 -16.59 1.51 -9.21
CA GLU A 46 -16.77 0.59 -10.34
C GLU A 46 -16.58 -0.87 -9.90
N PRO A 47 -17.37 -1.81 -10.46
CA PRO A 47 -17.19 -3.23 -10.18
C PRO A 47 -15.87 -3.75 -10.78
N VAL A 48 -15.15 -4.59 -10.02
CA VAL A 48 -13.87 -5.19 -10.42
C VAL A 48 -13.77 -6.65 -9.99
N ASP A 49 -13.07 -7.47 -10.76
CA ASP A 49 -12.94 -8.90 -10.45
C ASP A 49 -11.97 -9.17 -9.28
N ARG A 50 -10.85 -8.45 -9.25
CA ARG A 50 -9.70 -8.69 -8.36
C ARG A 50 -9.05 -7.38 -7.97
N ILE A 51 -8.53 -7.31 -6.74
CA ILE A 51 -7.91 -6.09 -6.19
C ILE A 51 -6.48 -6.40 -5.75
N VAL A 52 -5.57 -5.47 -6.03
CA VAL A 52 -4.19 -5.51 -5.54
C VAL A 52 -3.82 -4.14 -4.97
N SER A 53 -3.28 -4.12 -3.75
CA SER A 53 -2.74 -2.92 -3.13
C SER A 53 -1.37 -3.24 -2.54
N LEU A 54 -0.34 -2.53 -3.00
CA LEU A 54 1.05 -2.73 -2.58
C LEU A 54 1.60 -1.42 -2.00
N GLY A 55 1.84 -1.38 -0.69
CA GLY A 55 2.49 -0.25 -0.01
C GLY A 55 1.72 1.06 -0.03
N ALA A 56 0.41 1.02 -0.29
CA ALA A 56 -0.48 2.19 -0.25
C ALA A 56 -1.34 2.24 1.02
N PHE A 57 -1.57 1.09 1.67
CA PHE A 57 -2.53 0.93 2.76
C PHE A 57 -2.11 1.67 4.05
N GLU A 58 -0.82 1.96 4.19
CA GLU A 58 -0.22 2.82 5.22
C GLU A 58 -0.83 4.23 5.23
N HIS A 59 -1.40 4.67 4.09
CA HIS A 59 -2.07 5.95 3.94
C HIS A 59 -3.59 5.86 4.05
N PHE A 60 -4.19 4.67 4.08
CA PHE A 60 -5.65 4.54 4.01
C PHE A 60 -6.34 4.87 5.34
N ALA A 61 -5.61 4.82 6.45
CA ALA A 61 -6.06 5.32 7.75
C ALA A 61 -5.82 6.83 7.91
N ASP A 62 -5.26 7.51 6.90
CA ASP A 62 -5.15 8.97 6.87
C ASP A 62 -6.24 9.58 6.00
N GLY A 63 -6.51 10.88 6.18
CA GLY A 63 -7.58 11.57 5.48
C GLY A 63 -7.64 13.06 5.77
N ALA A 64 -8.25 13.82 4.87
CA ALA A 64 -8.40 15.26 4.99
C ALA A 64 -9.46 15.64 6.04
N GLY A 65 -9.07 15.57 7.32
CA GLY A 65 -9.93 15.93 8.46
C GLY A 65 -10.68 14.76 9.10
N ASP A 66 -10.48 13.54 8.61
CA ASP A 66 -11.19 12.31 8.99
C ASP A 66 -10.24 11.10 9.10
N ALA A 67 -9.02 11.36 9.56
CA ALA A 67 -7.99 10.35 9.72
C ALA A 67 -8.27 9.43 10.92
N GLY A 68 -8.25 8.13 10.69
CA GLY A 68 -8.48 7.12 11.71
C GLY A 68 -8.53 5.70 11.15
N PHE A 69 -8.32 4.70 12.01
CA PHE A 69 -8.33 3.29 11.61
C PHE A 69 -9.74 2.80 11.25
N GLU A 70 -10.78 3.50 11.70
CA GLU A 70 -12.18 3.26 11.32
C GLU A 70 -12.41 3.37 9.81
N ARG A 71 -11.55 4.11 9.07
CA ARG A 71 -11.59 4.15 7.60
C ARG A 71 -11.40 2.78 6.97
N TYR A 72 -10.71 1.85 7.65
CA TYR A 72 -10.56 0.49 7.16
C TYR A 72 -11.90 -0.25 7.05
N ASP A 73 -12.87 0.05 7.94
CA ASP A 73 -14.22 -0.51 7.83
C ASP A 73 -14.88 -0.12 6.50
N THR A 74 -14.82 1.18 6.15
CA THR A 74 -15.30 1.70 4.86
C THR A 74 -14.57 1.06 3.69
N PHE A 75 -13.23 0.97 3.76
CA PHE A 75 -12.40 0.35 2.72
C PHE A 75 -12.83 -1.10 2.46
N PHE A 76 -12.83 -1.95 3.48
CA PHE A 76 -13.10 -3.37 3.29
C PHE A 76 -14.55 -3.64 2.85
N LYS A 77 -15.54 -2.91 3.39
CA LYS A 77 -16.95 -3.05 2.99
C LYS A 77 -17.18 -2.62 1.54
N LYS A 78 -16.64 -1.46 1.16
CA LYS A 78 -16.75 -0.92 -0.19
C LYS A 78 -16.21 -1.92 -1.21
N TYR A 79 -14.99 -2.37 -1.03
CA TYR A 79 -14.37 -3.29 -1.98
C TYR A 79 -14.95 -4.70 -1.93
N TYR A 80 -15.56 -5.12 -0.81
CA TYR A 80 -16.34 -6.37 -0.78
C TYR A 80 -17.56 -6.27 -1.70
N SER A 81 -18.29 -5.15 -1.66
CA SER A 81 -19.48 -4.92 -2.51
C SER A 81 -19.17 -4.68 -3.99
N LEU A 82 -17.95 -4.21 -4.31
CA LEU A 82 -17.52 -3.96 -5.69
C LEU A 82 -16.92 -5.20 -6.36
N THR A 83 -16.79 -6.31 -5.63
CA THR A 83 -16.25 -7.58 -6.16
C THR A 83 -17.33 -8.66 -6.28
N PRO A 84 -17.19 -9.60 -7.22
CA PRO A 84 -18.07 -10.78 -7.29
C PRO A 84 -17.89 -11.70 -6.08
N ASP A 85 -18.77 -12.71 -5.94
CA ASP A 85 -18.72 -13.70 -4.86
C ASP A 85 -17.37 -14.46 -4.78
N ASP A 86 -16.68 -14.61 -5.92
CA ASP A 86 -15.35 -15.21 -6.02
C ASP A 86 -14.20 -14.17 -5.94
N GLY A 87 -14.55 -12.93 -5.58
CA GLY A 87 -13.67 -11.78 -5.49
C GLY A 87 -12.48 -12.02 -4.56
N ARG A 88 -11.30 -11.54 -4.97
CA ARG A 88 -10.08 -11.65 -4.17
C ARG A 88 -9.35 -10.33 -4.09
N MET A 89 -8.82 -10.04 -2.92
CA MET A 89 -7.96 -8.90 -2.65
C MET A 89 -6.59 -9.39 -2.17
N LEU A 90 -5.52 -8.91 -2.81
CA LEU A 90 -4.16 -9.01 -2.29
C LEU A 90 -3.81 -7.66 -1.63
N LEU A 91 -3.74 -7.69 -0.30
CA LEU A 91 -3.30 -6.55 0.49
C LEU A 91 -1.85 -6.75 0.96
N HIS A 92 -0.95 -5.91 0.49
CA HIS A 92 0.45 -5.87 0.92
C HIS A 92 0.72 -4.52 1.59
N THR A 93 1.08 -4.56 2.87
CA THR A 93 1.32 -3.37 3.68
C THR A 93 2.38 -3.65 4.73
N ILE A 94 3.12 -2.62 5.14
CA ILE A 94 3.99 -2.66 6.30
C ILE A 94 3.12 -2.75 7.56
N ILE A 95 3.40 -3.76 8.39
CA ILE A 95 2.71 -3.96 9.67
C ILE A 95 3.64 -3.66 10.85
N ILE A 96 3.05 -3.29 11.97
CA ILE A 96 3.72 -3.33 13.28
C ILE A 96 3.26 -4.57 14.07
N PRO A 97 4.10 -5.14 14.93
CA PRO A 97 3.72 -6.28 15.76
C PRO A 97 2.55 -5.94 16.69
N ASP A 98 1.73 -6.94 16.98
CA ASP A 98 0.75 -6.85 18.05
C ASP A 98 1.43 -6.76 19.42
N ALA A 99 0.73 -6.29 20.44
CA ALA A 99 1.33 -5.99 21.75
C ALA A 99 2.00 -7.22 22.40
N ASP A 100 1.35 -8.39 22.31
CA ASP A 100 1.89 -9.63 22.85
C ASP A 100 3.11 -10.12 22.04
N GLU A 101 3.03 -10.05 20.71
CA GLU A 101 4.16 -10.40 19.83
C GLU A 101 5.36 -9.47 20.07
N ALA A 102 5.13 -8.16 20.22
CA ALA A 102 6.19 -7.21 20.52
C ALA A 102 6.91 -7.54 21.83
N LYS A 103 6.16 -8.00 22.84
CA LYS A 103 6.69 -8.44 24.13
C LYS A 103 7.50 -9.73 24.00
N GLU A 104 7.00 -10.72 23.25
CA GLU A 104 7.71 -11.98 23.00
C GLU A 104 9.03 -11.77 22.24
N LEU A 105 9.03 -10.86 21.26
CA LEU A 105 10.23 -10.47 20.51
C LEU A 105 11.19 -9.59 21.32
N GLY A 106 10.82 -9.20 22.54
CA GLY A 106 11.64 -8.34 23.40
C GLY A 106 11.88 -6.95 22.79
N LEU A 107 10.95 -6.46 21.98
CA LEU A 107 11.10 -5.16 21.33
C LEU A 107 11.06 -4.04 22.37
N THR A 108 12.07 -3.18 22.31
CA THR A 108 12.18 -2.00 23.16
C THR A 108 12.00 -0.74 22.32
N SER A 109 11.53 0.33 22.94
CA SER A 109 11.36 1.64 22.29
C SER A 109 12.36 2.66 22.84
N PRO A 110 13.66 2.55 22.48
CA PRO A 110 14.64 3.53 22.91
C PRO A 110 14.31 4.92 22.33
N MET A 111 14.76 5.98 23.00
CA MET A 111 14.50 7.36 22.55
C MET A 111 14.99 7.64 21.12
N SER A 112 16.04 6.95 20.66
CA SER A 112 16.51 7.03 19.27
C SER A 112 15.46 6.53 18.27
N LEU A 113 14.80 5.39 18.56
CA LEU A 113 13.73 4.84 17.72
C LEU A 113 12.52 5.78 17.71
N LEU A 114 12.11 6.30 18.86
CA LEU A 114 10.99 7.25 18.94
C LEU A 114 11.25 8.53 18.15
N ARG A 115 12.48 9.07 18.20
CA ARG A 115 12.90 10.22 17.39
C ARG A 115 12.92 9.88 15.89
N PHE A 116 13.35 8.68 15.54
CA PHE A 116 13.34 8.22 14.15
C PHE A 116 11.91 8.08 13.60
N ILE A 117 11.00 7.47 14.36
CA ILE A 117 9.58 7.37 13.97
C ILE A 117 8.98 8.78 13.81
N LYS A 118 9.26 9.70 14.75
CA LYS A 118 8.82 11.10 14.62
C LYS A 118 9.35 11.74 13.34
N PHE A 119 10.63 11.56 13.00
CA PHE A 119 11.22 12.05 11.76
C PHE A 119 10.51 11.49 10.53
N ILE A 120 10.26 10.17 10.47
CA ILE A 120 9.54 9.54 9.35
C ILE A 120 8.15 10.15 9.18
N LEU A 121 7.37 10.27 10.25
CA LEU A 121 6.00 10.80 10.22
C LEU A 121 5.92 12.31 9.99
N THR A 122 7.03 13.05 10.14
CA THR A 122 7.05 14.51 9.97
C THR A 122 7.62 14.90 8.60
N GLU A 123 8.71 14.25 8.18
CA GLU A 123 9.50 14.67 7.02
C GLU A 123 9.31 13.78 5.78
N ILE A 124 8.90 12.51 5.96
CA ILE A 124 8.88 11.53 4.87
C ILE A 124 7.46 11.11 4.50
N PHE A 125 6.67 10.66 5.49
CA PHE A 125 5.30 10.18 5.31
C PHE A 125 4.35 10.83 6.33
N PRO A 126 4.00 12.13 6.14
CA PRO A 126 2.97 12.78 6.94
C PRO A 126 1.67 11.97 6.95
N GLY A 127 1.10 11.77 8.13
CA GLY A 127 -0.18 11.07 8.31
C GLY A 127 -0.15 9.54 8.16
N GLY A 128 1.00 8.97 7.78
CA GLY A 128 1.18 7.52 7.65
C GLY A 128 0.86 6.78 8.94
N ARG A 129 0.06 5.72 8.84
CA ARG A 129 -0.33 4.87 9.97
C ARG A 129 -0.10 3.41 9.62
N LEU A 130 0.74 2.75 10.41
CA LEU A 130 1.03 1.34 10.23
C LEU A 130 -0.02 0.49 10.95
N PRO A 131 -0.71 -0.43 10.25
CA PRO A 131 -1.65 -1.34 10.87
C PRO A 131 -0.95 -2.45 11.66
N ARG A 132 -1.68 -3.03 12.62
CA ARG A 132 -1.41 -4.36 13.18
C ARG A 132 -2.16 -5.42 12.40
N ILE A 133 -1.71 -6.67 12.45
CA ILE A 133 -2.43 -7.81 11.84
C ILE A 133 -3.84 -7.90 12.43
N SER A 134 -3.97 -7.82 13.75
CA SER A 134 -5.28 -7.84 14.44
C SER A 134 -6.26 -6.78 13.95
N GLN A 135 -5.78 -5.61 13.54
CA GLN A 135 -6.63 -4.54 13.00
C GLN A 135 -7.11 -4.89 11.58
N VAL A 136 -6.22 -5.40 10.72
CA VAL A 136 -6.59 -5.87 9.39
C VAL A 136 -7.63 -6.99 9.51
N ASP A 137 -7.42 -7.94 10.41
CA ASP A 137 -8.34 -9.05 10.66
C ASP A 137 -9.71 -8.56 11.11
N HIS A 138 -9.73 -7.66 12.09
CA HIS A 138 -10.97 -7.11 12.63
C HIS A 138 -11.81 -6.43 11.54
N TYR A 139 -11.25 -5.47 10.81
CA TYR A 139 -12.02 -4.72 9.82
C TYR A 139 -12.35 -5.53 8.56
N SER A 140 -11.43 -6.38 8.10
CA SER A 140 -11.69 -7.22 6.93
C SER A 140 -12.76 -8.28 7.20
N SER A 141 -12.70 -8.97 8.34
CA SER A 141 -13.71 -9.97 8.72
C SER A 141 -15.10 -9.37 8.97
N ASN A 142 -15.17 -8.16 9.56
CA ASN A 142 -16.42 -7.42 9.72
C ASN A 142 -17.12 -7.11 8.39
N ALA A 143 -16.36 -6.94 7.31
CA ALA A 143 -16.88 -6.74 5.96
C ALA A 143 -17.25 -8.05 5.24
N GLY A 144 -16.86 -9.21 5.78
CA GLY A 144 -17.10 -10.54 5.19
C GLY A 144 -15.89 -11.18 4.51
N TRP A 145 -14.73 -10.52 4.51
CA TRP A 145 -13.50 -11.11 3.99
C TRP A 145 -13.00 -12.24 4.90
N LYS A 146 -12.31 -13.20 4.29
CA LYS A 146 -11.58 -14.26 5.00
C LYS A 146 -10.14 -14.26 4.52
N VAL A 147 -9.20 -14.20 5.45
CA VAL A 147 -7.79 -14.25 5.11
C VAL A 147 -7.40 -15.70 4.79
N GLU A 148 -7.18 -15.98 3.51
CA GLU A 148 -6.71 -17.31 3.06
C GLU A 148 -5.26 -17.57 3.51
N ARG A 149 -4.42 -16.51 3.53
CA ARG A 149 -3.00 -16.64 3.83
C ARG A 149 -2.41 -15.34 4.36
N TYR A 150 -1.69 -15.44 5.48
CA TYR A 150 -0.71 -14.42 5.90
C TYR A 150 0.66 -14.79 5.35
N HIS A 151 1.25 -13.91 4.54
CA HIS A 151 2.60 -14.12 4.01
C HIS A 151 3.54 -13.03 4.50
N ARG A 152 4.25 -13.31 5.58
CA ARG A 152 5.22 -12.39 6.19
C ARG A 152 6.52 -12.39 5.40
N ILE A 153 6.82 -11.28 4.74
CA ILE A 153 8.01 -11.10 3.90
C ILE A 153 8.87 -9.89 4.29
N GLY A 154 8.67 -9.36 5.52
CA GLY A 154 9.34 -8.15 6.01
C GLY A 154 10.87 -8.22 6.02
N SER A 155 11.45 -9.42 6.12
CA SER A 155 12.91 -9.63 6.02
C SER A 155 13.50 -9.18 4.67
N ASN A 156 12.70 -9.21 3.60
CA ASN A 156 13.11 -8.78 2.26
C ASN A 156 13.26 -7.25 2.16
N TYR A 157 12.71 -6.50 3.11
CA TYR A 157 12.76 -5.04 3.11
C TYR A 157 14.18 -4.53 3.45
N VAL A 158 14.98 -5.28 4.21
CA VAL A 158 16.38 -4.90 4.54
C VAL A 158 17.27 -4.86 3.29
N PRO A 159 17.35 -5.92 2.45
CA PRO A 159 18.05 -5.85 1.17
C PRO A 159 17.52 -4.73 0.26
N THR A 160 16.20 -4.54 0.23
CA THR A 160 15.55 -3.52 -0.61
C THR A 160 16.00 -2.11 -0.23
N LEU A 161 15.93 -1.76 1.06
CA LEU A 161 16.38 -0.47 1.57
C LEU A 161 17.88 -0.24 1.40
N ASN A 162 18.70 -1.29 1.46
CA ASN A 162 20.14 -1.18 1.22
C ASN A 162 20.47 -0.93 -0.26
N ALA A 163 19.65 -1.43 -1.19
CA ALA A 163 19.85 -1.24 -2.62
C ALA A 163 19.47 0.18 -3.10
N TRP A 164 18.50 0.84 -2.46
CA TRP A 164 18.03 2.17 -2.88
C TRP A 164 19.13 3.25 -2.84
N PRO A 165 19.90 3.44 -1.75
CA PRO A 165 20.98 4.42 -1.70
C PRO A 165 22.09 4.18 -2.73
N MET A 166 22.41 2.91 -3.03
CA MET A 166 23.41 2.57 -4.05
C MET A 166 22.98 3.05 -5.43
N ARG A 167 21.69 2.94 -5.75
CA ARG A 167 21.12 3.41 -7.01
C ARG A 167 21.11 4.94 -7.10
N SER A 168 20.75 5.64 -6.01
CA SER A 168 20.76 7.11 -5.95
C SER A 168 22.14 7.72 -6.14
N ARG A 169 23.20 7.08 -5.62
CA ARG A 169 24.59 7.54 -5.80
C ARG A 169 25.07 7.39 -7.23
N HIS A 170 24.73 6.29 -7.91
CA HIS A 170 25.07 6.06 -9.33
C HIS A 170 24.38 7.04 -10.28
N THR A 171 23.15 7.47 -9.97
CA THR A 171 22.45 8.49 -10.77
C THR A 171 22.95 9.90 -10.51
N ARG A 172 23.53 10.17 -9.32
CA ARG A 172 24.07 11.48 -8.96
C ARG A 172 25.40 11.77 -9.68
N THR A 173 26.23 10.76 -9.92
CA THR A 173 27.44 10.89 -10.76
C THR A 173 27.15 11.07 -12.25
N ARG A 174 25.94 10.75 -12.72
CA ARG A 174 25.51 10.95 -14.12
C ARG A 174 24.89 12.31 -14.41
N ARG A 175 24.64 13.14 -13.38
CA ARG A 175 24.00 14.48 -13.49
C ARG A 175 24.90 15.63 -13.02
N SER A 176 26.20 15.42 -12.95
CA SER A 176 27.17 16.51 -12.81
C SER A 176 27.67 16.90 -14.20
N PRO A 177 27.52 18.16 -14.64
CA PRO A 177 28.19 18.66 -15.84
C PRO A 177 29.71 18.64 -15.68
#